data_AF-T0ZVQ2-F1
#
_entry.id   AF-T0ZVQ2-F1
#
_cell.length_a   1.000
_cell.length_b   1.000
_cell.length_c   1.000
_cell.angle_alpha   90.00
_cell.angle_beta   90.00
_cell.angle_gamma   90.00
#
_symmetry.space_group_name_H-M   'P 1'
#
loop_
_entity.id
_entity.type
_entity.pdbx_description
1 polymer ?
#
loop_
_entity_poly.entity_id
_entity_poly.type
_entity_poly.pdbx_seq_one_letter_code
_entity_poly.pdbx_strand_id
1 'polypeptide(L)' 'MANPTATLRTTLGDIRIELFRDRAPKTVENFVNLTRKGFYTGVSFHRVIPGFMVQTGDPKGDGTGGPGYTI' A
#
# COMPACT_ATOMS: atom_id res chain seq x y z
N MET A 1 -3.18 -23.03 1.68
CA MET A 1 -1.97 -22.32 1.19
C MET A 1 -1.73 -21.12 2.08
N ALA A 2 -0.48 -20.71 2.29
CA ALA A 2 -0.17 -19.51 3.07
C ALA A 2 -0.48 -18.23 2.27
N ASN A 3 -0.98 -17.20 2.95
CA ASN A 3 -1.21 -15.90 2.34
C ASN A 3 0.12 -15.19 2.03
N PRO A 4 0.20 -14.40 0.93
CA PRO A 4 1.35 -13.52 0.72
C PRO A 4 1.49 -12.49 1.84
N THR A 5 2.73 -12.16 2.19
CA THR A 5 3.03 -11.11 3.16
C THR A 5 3.85 -9.99 2.51
N ALA A 6 3.63 -8.75 2.95
CA ALA A 6 4.43 -7.59 2.57
C ALA A 6 4.99 -6.90 3.83
N THR A 7 6.15 -6.26 3.70
CA THR A 7 6.73 -5.42 4.76
C THR A 7 6.87 -4.01 4.23
N LEU A 8 6.18 -3.05 4.85
CA LEU A 8 6.34 -1.64 4.59
C LEU A 8 7.45 -1.13 5.51
N ARG A 9 8.59 -0.78 4.92
CA ARG A 9 9.69 -0.12 5.64
C ARG A 9 9.40 1.37 5.67
N THR A 10 9.16 1.90 6.86
CA THR A 10 8.85 3.32 7.05
C THR A 10 9.93 4.00 7.88
N THR A 11 9.89 5.33 7.93
CA THR A 11 10.77 6.12 8.80
C THR A 11 10.53 5.90 10.29
N LEU A 12 9.37 5.33 10.67
CA LEU A 12 9.01 5.02 12.05
C LEU A 12 9.08 3.52 12.37
N GLY A 13 9.67 2.72 11.47
CA GLY A 13 9.83 1.28 11.63
C GLY A 13 9.06 0.46 10.60
N ASP A 14 9.12 -0.87 10.78
CA ASP A 14 8.55 -1.83 9.84
C ASP A 14 7.11 -2.19 10.21
N ILE A 15 6.23 -2.19 9.21
CA ILE A 15 4.86 -2.68 9.31
C ILE A 15 4.74 -3.95 8.46
N ARG A 16 4.40 -5.08 9.09
CA ARG A 16 4.15 -6.35 8.39
C ARG A 16 2.66 -6.51 8.11
N ILE A 17 2.34 -6.86 6.86
CA ILE A 17 0.96 -7.00 6.36
C ILE A 17 0.80 -8.38 5.76
N GLU A 18 -0.26 -9.09 6.16
CA GLU A 18 -0.74 -10.30 5.50
C GLU A 18 -1.84 -9.96 4.49
N LEU A 19 -1.79 -10.57 3.30
CA LEU A 19 -2.68 -10.27 2.18
C LEU A 19 -3.61 -11.45 1.90
N PHE A 20 -4.90 -11.26 2.16
CA PHE A 20 -5.95 -12.28 1.96
C PHE A 20 -6.40 -12.34 0.49
N ARG A 21 -5.65 -13.09 -0.33
CA ARG A 21 -5.91 -13.21 -1.78
C ARG A 21 -7.26 -13.86 -2.08
N ASP A 22 -7.71 -14.77 -1.23
CA ASP A 22 -9.03 -15.41 -1.30
C ASP A 22 -10.18 -14.40 -1.20
N ARG A 23 -10.00 -13.32 -0.44
CA ARG A 23 -11.02 -12.28 -0.24
C ARG A 23 -11.00 -11.18 -1.29
N ALA A 24 -9.81 -10.77 -1.74
CA ALA A 24 -9.64 -9.64 -2.65
C ALA A 24 -8.55 -9.92 -3.70
N PRO A 25 -8.76 -10.90 -4.61
CA PRO A 25 -7.70 -11.39 -5.49
C PRO A 25 -7.11 -10.29 -6.39
N LYS A 26 -7.95 -9.48 -7.04
CA LYS A 26 -7.51 -8.39 -7.92
C LYS A 26 -6.74 -7.32 -7.17
N THR A 27 -7.20 -6.93 -5.98
CA THR A 27 -6.55 -5.91 -5.14
C THR A 27 -5.18 -6.39 -4.65
N VAL A 28 -5.09 -7.64 -4.20
CA VAL A 28 -3.83 -8.24 -3.76
C VAL A 28 -2.84 -8.34 -4.92
N GLU A 29 -3.28 -8.79 -6.09
CA GLU A 29 -2.42 -8.85 -7.28
C GLU A 29 -1.92 -7.47 -7.69
N ASN A 30 -2.81 -6.47 -7.75
CA ASN A 30 -2.46 -5.10 -8.07
C ASN A 30 -1.42 -4.53 -7.09
N PHE A 31 -1.66 -4.70 -5.78
CA PHE A 31 -0.74 -4.23 -4.74
C PHE A 31 0.65 -4.88 -4.85
N VAL A 32 0.70 -6.19 -5.07
CA VAL A 32 1.98 -6.92 -5.25
C VAL A 32 2.72 -6.43 -6.49
N ASN A 33 2.02 -6.24 -7.61
CA ASN A 33 2.62 -5.76 -8.85
C ASN A 33 3.18 -4.34 -8.72
N LEU A 34 2.43 -3.41 -8.10
CA LEU A 34 2.90 -2.05 -7.82
C LEU A 34 4.10 -2.05 -6.87
N THR A 35 4.08 -2.89 -5.83
CA THR A 35 5.20 -3.04 -4.88
C THR A 35 6.46 -3.51 -5.60
N ARG A 36 6.38 -4.52 -6.46
CA ARG A 36 7.53 -5.05 -7.22
C ARG A 36 8.11 -4.04 -8.21
N LYS A 37 7.29 -3.10 -8.71
CA LYS A 37 7.72 -1.99 -9.55
C LYS A 37 8.32 -0.82 -8.76
N GLY A 38 8.38 -0.93 -7.43
CA GLY A 38 8.89 0.14 -6.56
C GLY A 38 7.95 1.34 -6.44
N PHE A 39 6.68 1.23 -6.86
CA PHE A 39 5.73 2.33 -6.94
C PHE A 39 5.52 3.07 -5.61
N TYR A 40 5.59 2.35 -4.49
CA TYR A 40 5.41 2.92 -3.14
C TYR A 40 6.71 3.44 -2.51
N THR A 41 7.84 3.35 -3.20
CA THR A 41 9.13 3.82 -2.66
C THR A 41 9.11 5.34 -2.53
N GLY A 42 9.42 5.86 -1.34
CA GLY A 42 9.44 7.30 -1.08
C GLY A 42 8.06 7.95 -0.98
N VAL A 43 6.98 7.16 -1.06
CA VAL A 43 5.60 7.67 -0.93
C VAL A 43 5.29 7.96 0.53
N SER A 44 4.78 9.17 0.80
CA SER A 44 4.46 9.63 2.15
C SER A 44 3.09 9.14 2.64
N PHE A 45 2.89 9.19 3.96
CA PHE A 45 1.56 9.14 4.55
C PHE A 45 0.99 10.56 4.54
N HIS A 46 0.23 10.91 3.49
CA HIS A 46 -0.26 12.27 3.26
C HIS A 46 -1.45 12.65 4.14
N ARG A 47 -2.12 11.67 4.78
CA ARG A 47 -3.24 11.93 5.67
C ARG A 47 -3.16 11.06 6.92
N VAL A 48 -3.09 11.72 8.07
CA VAL A 48 -2.97 11.10 9.40
C VAL A 48 -4.04 11.68 10.30
N ILE A 49 -4.97 10.84 10.76
CA ILE A 49 -6.05 11.21 11.68
C ILE A 49 -5.88 10.40 12.98
N PRO A 50 -5.47 11.04 14.08
CA PRO A 50 -5.29 10.36 15.36
C PRO A 50 -6.55 9.61 15.80
N GLY A 51 -6.38 8.37 16.27
CA GLY A 51 -7.48 7.53 16.74
C GLY A 51 -8.38 6.97 15.64
N PHE A 52 -8.06 7.21 14.36
CA PHE A 52 -8.90 6.76 13.25
C PHE A 52 -8.12 6.05 12.16
N MET A 53 -7.31 6.77 11.37
CA MET A 53 -6.73 6.21 10.15
C MET A 53 -5.48 6.98 9.70
N VAL A 54 -4.57 6.25 9.07
CA VAL A 54 -3.51 6.79 8.21
C VAL A 54 -3.70 6.34 6.78
N GLN A 55 -3.37 7.21 5.82
CA GLN A 55 -3.53 6.95 4.38
C GLN A 55 -2.24 7.30 3.64
N THR A 56 -1.82 6.40 2.75
CA THR A 56 -0.62 6.49 1.91
C THR A 56 -0.93 5.92 0.52
N GLY A 57 0.09 5.74 -0.33
CA GLY A 57 -0.05 5.14 -1.65
C GLY A 57 -0.27 6.13 -2.79
N ASP A 58 -0.17 7.42 -2.53
CA ASP A 58 -0.22 8.49 -3.52
C ASP A 58 1.18 9.07 -3.82
N PRO A 59 1.73 8.86 -5.04
CA PRO A 59 3.02 9.43 -5.45
C PRO A 59 3.10 10.97 -5.42
N LYS A 60 1.98 11.68 -5.54
CA LYS A 60 1.94 13.15 -5.45
C LYS A 60 1.90 13.64 -4.00
N GLY A 61 1.38 12.82 -3.09
CA GLY A 61 1.25 13.15 -1.67
C GLY A 61 0.15 14.17 -1.36
N ASP A 62 -0.77 14.45 -2.29
CA ASP A 62 -1.88 15.40 -2.12
C ASP A 62 -3.25 14.72 -2.00
N GLY A 63 -3.29 13.39 -2.12
CA GLY A 63 -4.49 12.55 -2.08
C GLY A 63 -5.12 12.29 -3.45
N THR A 64 -4.56 12.81 -4.54
CA THR A 64 -5.17 12.76 -5.88
C THR A 64 -4.45 11.86 -6.88
N GLY A 65 -3.25 11.37 -6.56
CA GLY A 65 -2.52 10.46 -7.43
C GLY A 65 -2.91 9.00 -7.28
N GLY A 66 -2.28 8.17 -8.12
CA GLY A 66 -2.57 6.75 -8.23
C GLY A 66 -1.78 6.12 -9.37
N PRO A 67 -1.96 4.83 -9.66
CA PRO A 67 -1.17 4.11 -10.65
C PRO A 67 -1.58 4.41 -12.11
N GLY A 68 -2.54 5.32 -12.32
CA GLY A 68 -3.03 5.71 -13.65
C GLY A 68 -4.11 4.81 -14.23
N TYR A 69 -4.66 3.88 -13.44
CA TYR A 69 -5.75 2.98 -13.84
C TYR A 69 -6.60 2.55 -12.63
N THR A 70 -7.73 1.90 -12.90
CA THR A 70 -8.66 1.30 -11.91
C THR A 70 -8.76 -0.22 -12.10
N ILE A 71 -9.22 -0.95 -11.07
CA ILE A 71 -9.31 -2.43 -11.04
C ILE A 71 -10.68 -2.93 -10.61
#